data_AF-A0AAN6Q0G0-F1
#
_entry.id   AF-A0AAN6Q0G0-F1
#
_cell.length_a   1.000
_cell.length_b   1.000
_cell.length_c   1.000
_cell.angle_alpha   90.00
_cell.angle_beta   90.00
_cell.angle_gamma   90.00
#
_symmetry.space_group_name_H-M   'P 1'
#
loop_
_entity.id
_entity.type
_entity.pdbx_description
1 polymer ?
#
loop_
_entity_poly.entity_id
_entity_poly.type
_entity_poly.pdbx_seq_one_letter_code
_entity_poly.pdbx_strand_id
1 'polypeptide(L)'
;NGYRHPPPNQPYWGVHSIMYGLCYKRAGRNNRVIYGFDYRYLLNKRSAKVHGHNNLVPGAWYPLQKSAMFHGAHGAPIKGIYGNATDGVYSIVVSGRNSTYHDLDRDEGDSLVYSADSPTGANADNNVAAQQSADARALRTSIQTRRPVRVLRSAASGRNPDRQWAPSVGIRYDGLYRVMDELQGNNGQGGTVVKFRLRRLGGQTHLATLRDTVPSPQQILDEARIRDLY
;
A
#
# COMPACT_ATOMS: atom_id res chain seq x y z
N ASN A 1 -4.77 -26.66 8.03
CA ASN A 1 -4.52 -25.24 8.35
C ASN A 1 -5.80 -24.37 8.44
N GLY A 2 -7.00 -24.92 8.16
CA GLY A 2 -8.29 -24.27 8.45
C GLY A 2 -8.74 -23.21 7.43
N TYR A 3 -7.99 -23.03 6.34
CA TYR A 3 -8.37 -22.15 5.24
C TYR A 3 -9.38 -22.83 4.32
N ARG A 4 -10.42 -22.08 3.95
CA ARG A 4 -11.34 -22.40 2.86
C ARG A 4 -10.74 -21.93 1.56
N HIS A 5 -10.74 -22.83 0.59
CA HIS A 5 -10.20 -22.66 -0.74
C HIS A 5 -11.36 -22.55 -1.74
N PRO A 6 -11.70 -21.34 -2.22
CA PRO A 6 -12.85 -21.15 -3.11
C PRO A 6 -12.72 -21.94 -4.42
N PRO A 7 -13.82 -22.39 -5.03
CA PRO A 7 -13.74 -23.10 -6.30
C PRO A 7 -13.25 -22.17 -7.43
N PRO A 8 -12.54 -22.69 -8.46
CA PRO A 8 -11.92 -21.86 -9.51
C PRO A 8 -12.89 -20.99 -10.33
N ASN A 9 -14.18 -21.36 -10.36
CA ASN A 9 -15.25 -20.68 -11.08
C ASN A 9 -16.08 -19.74 -10.18
N GLN A 10 -15.68 -19.53 -8.93
CA GLN A 10 -16.40 -18.62 -8.03
C GLN A 10 -16.27 -17.17 -8.56
N PRO A 11 -17.36 -16.38 -8.67
CA PRO A 11 -17.34 -15.08 -9.36
C PRO A 11 -16.32 -14.04 -8.84
N TYR A 12 -16.02 -14.02 -7.54
CA TYR A 12 -15.12 -13.08 -6.89
C TYR A 12 -13.75 -13.69 -6.53
N TRP A 13 -13.67 -15.01 -6.37
CA TRP A 13 -12.49 -15.72 -5.87
C TRP A 13 -11.81 -16.63 -6.90
N GLY A 14 -12.44 -16.80 -8.07
CA GLY A 14 -11.94 -17.62 -9.17
C GLY A 14 -10.70 -17.04 -9.86
N VAL A 15 -10.22 -17.76 -10.88
CA VAL A 15 -8.94 -17.48 -11.58
C VAL A 15 -8.92 -16.13 -12.30
N HIS A 16 -10.09 -15.57 -12.61
CA HIS A 16 -10.24 -14.30 -13.33
C HIS A 16 -10.92 -13.22 -12.50
N SER A 17 -10.89 -13.39 -11.18
CA SER A 17 -11.67 -12.58 -10.25
C SER A 17 -10.77 -11.76 -9.32
N ILE A 18 -11.35 -10.75 -8.69
CA ILE A 18 -10.69 -9.76 -7.83
C ILE A 18 -9.98 -10.34 -6.58
N MET A 19 -10.39 -11.52 -6.12
CA MET A 19 -9.78 -12.27 -5.00
C MET A 19 -8.94 -13.46 -5.48
N TYR A 20 -8.61 -13.53 -6.77
CA TYR A 20 -7.76 -14.59 -7.31
C TYR A 20 -6.47 -14.76 -6.49
N GLY A 21 -6.11 -16.01 -6.24
CA GLY A 21 -4.90 -16.35 -5.48
C GLY A 21 -5.06 -16.29 -3.97
N LEU A 22 -6.23 -15.86 -3.46
CA LEU A 22 -6.50 -15.75 -2.04
C LEU A 22 -7.42 -16.87 -1.54
N CYS A 23 -7.21 -17.22 -0.27
CA CYS A 23 -8.06 -18.09 0.50
C CYS A 23 -8.43 -17.39 1.82
N TYR A 24 -9.36 -17.93 2.59
CA TYR A 24 -9.75 -17.32 3.85
C TYR A 24 -10.07 -18.34 4.94
N LYS A 25 -9.90 -17.96 6.19
CA LYS A 25 -10.46 -18.67 7.34
C LYS A 25 -11.16 -17.70 8.26
N ARG A 26 -12.04 -18.20 9.13
CA ARG A 26 -12.58 -17.40 10.23
C ARG A 26 -11.93 -17.84 11.54
N ALA A 27 -11.57 -16.88 12.39
CA ALA A 27 -10.89 -17.15 13.65
C ALA A 27 -11.17 -16.07 14.71
N GLY A 28 -10.96 -16.43 15.98
CA GLY A 28 -11.13 -15.53 17.13
C GLY A 28 -12.59 -15.36 17.57
N ARG A 29 -12.79 -14.66 18.70
CA ARG A 29 -14.10 -14.51 19.37
C ARG A 29 -15.19 -13.87 18.49
N ASN A 30 -14.81 -13.05 17.51
CA ASN A 30 -15.76 -12.35 16.62
C ASN A 30 -15.78 -12.94 15.20
N ASN A 31 -15.34 -14.19 15.02
CA ASN A 31 -15.38 -14.89 13.75
C ASN A 31 -14.72 -14.10 12.59
N ARG A 32 -13.61 -13.40 12.92
CA ARG A 32 -12.92 -12.47 12.02
C ARG A 32 -12.37 -13.21 10.82
N VAL A 33 -12.57 -12.65 9.63
CA VAL A 33 -11.99 -13.18 8.39
C VAL A 33 -10.48 -12.92 8.38
N ILE A 34 -9.71 -13.96 8.14
CA ILE A 34 -8.27 -13.92 7.93
C ILE A 34 -8.00 -14.42 6.52
N TYR A 35 -7.44 -13.55 5.69
CA TYR A 35 -7.06 -13.89 4.31
C TYR A 35 -5.66 -14.51 4.28
N GLY A 36 -5.49 -15.54 3.45
CA GLY A 36 -4.24 -16.22 3.16
C GLY A 36 -3.98 -16.28 1.65
N PHE A 37 -2.83 -16.83 1.27
CA PHE A 37 -2.59 -17.20 -0.12
C PHE A 37 -3.05 -18.62 -0.35
N ASP A 38 -3.75 -18.84 -1.46
CA ASP A 38 -4.16 -20.17 -1.87
C ASP A 38 -2.95 -20.92 -2.44
N TYR A 39 -2.61 -22.07 -1.83
CA TYR A 39 -1.43 -22.84 -2.23
C TYR A 39 -1.49 -23.29 -3.70
N ARG A 40 -2.71 -23.46 -4.25
CA ARG A 40 -2.94 -23.88 -5.64
C ARG A 40 -2.41 -22.86 -6.65
N TYR A 41 -2.25 -21.60 -6.25
CA TYR A 41 -1.87 -20.49 -7.14
C TYR A 41 -0.59 -19.77 -6.70
N LEU A 42 0.21 -20.36 -5.81
CA LEU A 42 1.45 -19.72 -5.33
C LEU A 42 2.47 -19.48 -6.44
N LEU A 43 2.50 -20.34 -7.47
CA LEU A 43 3.36 -20.14 -8.64
C LEU A 43 2.93 -18.94 -9.50
N ASN A 44 1.65 -18.54 -9.41
CA ASN A 44 1.14 -17.35 -10.09
C ASN A 44 1.39 -16.07 -9.30
N LYS A 45 1.77 -16.17 -8.02
CA LYS A 45 2.09 -15.01 -7.18
C LYS A 45 3.33 -14.31 -7.73
N ARG A 46 3.20 -13.03 -8.05
CA ARG A 46 4.32 -12.21 -8.53
C ARG A 46 5.19 -11.73 -7.37
N SER A 47 6.51 -11.76 -7.56
CA SER A 47 7.44 -11.10 -6.63
C SER A 47 7.22 -9.59 -6.65
N ALA A 48 7.15 -8.96 -5.48
CA ALA A 48 7.11 -7.50 -5.37
C ALA A 48 8.52 -6.88 -5.32
N LYS A 49 9.58 -7.70 -5.23
CA LYS A 49 10.99 -7.28 -5.11
C LYS A 49 11.58 -6.94 -6.48
N VAL A 50 10.90 -6.05 -7.20
CA VAL A 50 11.22 -5.61 -8.56
C VAL A 50 11.00 -4.11 -8.60
N HIS A 51 11.93 -3.32 -9.15
CA HIS A 51 11.72 -1.88 -9.34
C HIS A 51 10.88 -1.60 -10.59
N GLY A 52 10.25 -0.43 -10.64
CA GLY A 52 9.39 -0.04 -11.76
C GLY A 52 8.00 -0.66 -11.65
N HIS A 53 7.31 -0.70 -12.79
CA HIS A 53 5.89 -1.08 -12.85
C HIS A 53 5.62 -2.52 -12.42
N ASN A 54 6.58 -3.44 -12.55
CA ASN A 54 6.40 -4.86 -12.25
C ASN A 54 5.20 -5.48 -12.99
N ASN A 55 5.04 -5.14 -14.27
CA ASN A 55 3.93 -5.53 -15.15
C ASN A 55 2.54 -5.11 -14.59
N LEU A 56 2.48 -3.94 -13.95
CA LEU A 56 1.25 -3.32 -13.47
C LEU A 56 1.00 -2.02 -14.23
N VAL A 57 -0.26 -1.73 -14.49
CA VAL A 57 -0.68 -0.48 -15.13
C VAL A 57 -1.23 0.46 -14.04
N PRO A 58 -0.83 1.75 -14.02
CA PRO A 58 -1.47 2.73 -13.13
C PRO A 58 -2.99 2.70 -13.29
N GLY A 59 -3.71 2.63 -12.17
CA GLY A 59 -5.15 2.36 -12.11
C GLY A 59 -5.51 0.92 -11.76
N ALA A 60 -4.54 -0.01 -11.73
CA ALA A 60 -4.79 -1.35 -11.19
C ALA A 60 -5.34 -1.25 -9.75
N TRP A 61 -6.48 -1.89 -9.51
CA TRP A 61 -7.20 -1.83 -8.25
C TRP A 61 -7.24 -3.20 -7.57
N TYR A 62 -7.14 -3.19 -6.25
CA TYR A 62 -7.13 -4.38 -5.42
C TYR A 62 -8.10 -4.19 -4.25
N PRO A 63 -8.96 -5.17 -3.95
CA PRO A 63 -9.86 -5.07 -2.80
C PRO A 63 -9.10 -5.06 -1.48
N LEU A 64 -7.92 -5.69 -1.42
CA LEU A 64 -7.13 -5.87 -0.20
C LEU A 64 -5.63 -5.73 -0.47
N GLN A 65 -4.85 -5.32 0.53
CA GLN A 65 -3.38 -5.29 0.44
C GLN A 65 -2.81 -6.68 0.15
N LYS A 66 -3.47 -7.74 0.65
CA LYS A 66 -3.06 -9.12 0.33
C LYS A 66 -3.30 -9.49 -1.14
N SER A 67 -4.34 -8.94 -1.79
CA SER A 67 -4.53 -9.07 -3.24
C SER A 67 -3.42 -8.30 -3.99
N ALA A 68 -3.13 -7.06 -3.57
CA ALA A 68 -1.99 -6.30 -4.09
C ALA A 68 -0.64 -7.04 -3.95
N MET A 69 -0.46 -7.81 -2.87
CA MET A 69 0.71 -8.68 -2.69
C MET A 69 0.75 -9.89 -3.62
N PHE A 70 -0.40 -10.47 -3.91
CA PHE A 70 -0.48 -11.59 -4.83
C PHE A 70 -0.02 -11.17 -6.23
N HIS A 71 -0.45 -9.97 -6.66
CA HIS A 71 -0.11 -9.39 -7.96
C HIS A 71 1.25 -8.66 -8.01
N GLY A 72 2.02 -8.63 -6.91
CA GLY A 72 3.36 -8.03 -6.87
C GLY A 72 3.37 -6.50 -6.80
N ALA A 73 2.24 -5.86 -6.54
CA ALA A 73 2.15 -4.40 -6.40
C ALA A 73 2.82 -3.92 -5.12
N HIS A 74 2.66 -4.67 -4.03
CA HIS A 74 3.28 -4.40 -2.74
C HIS A 74 3.73 -5.71 -2.07
N GLY A 75 4.69 -5.68 -1.15
CA GLY A 75 5.29 -6.91 -0.61
C GLY A 75 5.05 -7.17 0.88
N ALA A 76 4.50 -6.23 1.63
CA ALA A 76 4.21 -6.39 3.05
C ALA A 76 2.70 -6.55 3.32
N PRO A 77 2.29 -7.38 4.29
CA PRO A 77 0.88 -7.63 4.58
C PRO A 77 0.19 -6.53 5.37
N ILE A 78 0.96 -5.69 6.08
CA ILE A 78 0.47 -4.64 6.98
C ILE A 78 1.27 -3.35 6.80
N LYS A 79 2.61 -3.45 6.74
CA LYS A 79 3.48 -2.28 6.62
C LYS A 79 3.17 -1.45 5.38
N GLY A 80 3.32 -0.13 5.50
CA GLY A 80 3.20 0.79 4.37
C GLY A 80 4.38 0.69 3.40
N ILE A 81 5.59 0.42 3.89
CA ILE A 81 6.82 0.37 3.08
C ILE A 81 7.24 -1.07 2.81
N TYR A 82 7.59 -1.36 1.55
CA TYR A 82 8.25 -2.60 1.16
C TYR A 82 9.55 -2.31 0.41
N GLY A 83 10.67 -2.66 1.04
CA GLY A 83 12.01 -2.31 0.62
C GLY A 83 13.06 -2.91 1.57
N ASN A 84 14.32 -2.66 1.27
CA ASN A 84 15.41 -2.96 2.19
C ASN A 84 16.55 -1.93 2.04
N ALA A 85 17.47 -1.91 2.99
CA ALA A 85 18.56 -0.93 3.01
C ALA A 85 19.56 -1.09 1.85
N THR A 86 19.64 -2.26 1.22
CA THR A 86 20.57 -2.53 0.11
C THR A 86 20.02 -2.08 -1.24
N ASP A 87 18.78 -2.43 -1.54
CA ASP A 87 18.16 -2.18 -2.84
C ASP A 87 17.33 -0.87 -2.87
N GLY A 88 16.99 -0.35 -1.70
CA GLY A 88 16.01 0.71 -1.52
C GLY A 88 14.57 0.20 -1.47
N VAL A 89 13.63 1.11 -1.71
CA VAL A 89 12.19 0.86 -1.65
C VAL A 89 11.64 0.44 -3.02
N TYR A 90 10.81 -0.61 -3.02
CA TYR A 90 10.10 -1.07 -4.22
C TYR A 90 8.72 -0.44 -4.32
N SER A 91 8.02 -0.31 -3.20
CA SER A 91 6.66 0.19 -3.15
C SER A 91 6.30 0.77 -1.79
N ILE A 92 5.44 1.78 -1.77
CA ILE A 92 4.77 2.29 -0.57
C ILE A 92 3.25 2.22 -0.71
N VAL A 93 2.56 2.13 0.42
CA VAL A 93 1.12 2.31 0.54
C VAL A 93 0.87 3.58 1.34
N VAL A 94 0.26 4.57 0.69
CA VAL A 94 -0.31 5.75 1.35
C VAL A 94 -1.67 5.34 1.90
N SER A 95 -1.79 5.31 3.22
CA SER A 95 -3.01 4.89 3.88
C SER A 95 -3.91 6.07 4.18
N GLY A 96 -5.16 6.04 3.71
CA GLY A 96 -6.19 6.99 4.17
C GLY A 96 -6.78 6.67 5.55
N ARG A 97 -6.34 5.58 6.20
CA ARG A 97 -6.79 5.15 7.54
C ARG A 97 -6.17 6.02 8.63
N ASN A 98 -6.58 5.80 9.88
CA ASN A 98 -5.92 6.25 11.11
C ASN A 98 -4.48 5.68 11.18
N SER A 99 -3.62 6.07 10.25
CA SER A 99 -2.20 5.82 10.32
C SER A 99 -1.68 6.62 11.51
N THR A 100 -0.70 6.05 12.22
CA THR A 100 0.01 6.74 13.30
C THR A 100 0.63 8.08 12.85
N TYR A 101 0.72 8.30 11.53
CA TYR A 101 1.35 9.44 10.89
C TYR A 101 0.37 10.28 10.07
N HIS A 102 -0.95 10.13 10.26
CA HIS A 102 -1.98 10.89 9.54
C HIS A 102 -1.73 12.40 9.57
N ASP A 103 -1.34 12.94 10.72
CA ASP A 103 -1.09 14.39 10.88
C ASP A 103 0.30 14.81 10.36
N LEU A 104 1.08 13.85 9.86
CA LEU A 104 2.48 14.03 9.50
C LEU A 104 2.75 13.82 8.01
N ASP A 105 1.99 12.94 7.39
CA ASP A 105 2.02 12.72 5.95
C ASP A 105 1.23 13.82 5.24
N ARG A 106 1.59 14.11 3.99
CA ARG A 106 0.86 15.06 3.14
C ARG A 106 0.73 14.50 1.73
N ASP A 107 -0.49 14.45 1.23
CA ASP A 107 -0.80 13.94 -0.11
C ASP A 107 -1.31 15.04 -1.05
N GLU A 108 -0.40 15.55 -1.87
CA GLU A 108 -0.67 16.52 -2.93
C GLU A 108 -0.76 15.84 -4.31
N GLY A 109 -0.91 14.52 -4.33
CA GLY A 109 -1.11 13.75 -5.56
C GLY A 109 0.23 13.45 -6.22
N ASP A 110 0.70 14.35 -7.07
CA ASP A 110 1.98 14.21 -7.78
C ASP A 110 3.19 14.46 -6.86
N SER A 111 2.96 15.06 -5.70
CA SER A 111 3.93 15.25 -4.63
C SER A 111 3.40 14.61 -3.34
N LEU A 112 4.29 13.95 -2.61
CA LEU A 112 3.98 13.31 -1.33
C LEU A 112 5.05 13.69 -0.32
N VAL A 113 4.64 13.92 0.92
CA VAL A 113 5.52 13.84 2.09
C VAL A 113 5.09 12.62 2.88
N TYR A 114 6.01 11.67 3.04
CA TYR A 114 5.72 10.36 3.62
C TYR A 114 6.68 10.04 4.77
N SER A 115 6.13 9.68 5.91
CA SER A 115 6.88 9.35 7.13
C SER A 115 7.45 7.94 7.04
N ALA A 116 8.73 7.78 7.41
CA ALA A 116 9.27 6.45 7.61
C ALA A 116 8.69 5.84 8.89
N ASP A 117 8.43 4.53 8.86
CA ASP A 117 7.94 3.86 10.06
C ASP A 117 9.04 3.81 11.13
N SER A 118 8.68 4.17 12.36
CA SER A 118 9.56 4.14 13.54
C SER A 118 9.21 2.96 14.43
N PRO A 119 10.19 2.21 14.98
CA PRO A 119 9.95 1.12 15.92
C PRO A 119 9.18 1.55 17.18
N THR A 120 9.29 2.83 17.56
CA THR A 120 8.62 3.42 18.73
C THR A 120 7.28 4.09 18.37
N GLY A 121 6.83 3.97 17.12
CA GLY A 121 5.70 4.73 16.58
C GLY A 121 5.99 6.24 16.52
N ALA A 122 4.93 7.05 16.42
CA ALA A 122 5.07 8.50 16.36
C ALA A 122 5.66 9.10 17.63
N ASN A 123 5.54 8.46 18.80
CA ASN A 123 5.94 9.01 20.12
C ASN A 123 7.45 8.85 20.41
N ALA A 124 8.31 9.00 19.40
CA ALA A 124 9.74 8.86 19.58
C ALA A 124 10.34 10.09 20.31
N ASP A 125 10.48 10.01 21.64
CA ASP A 125 11.24 11.00 22.42
C ASP A 125 12.76 10.98 22.09
N ASN A 126 13.22 9.99 21.30
CA ASN A 126 14.63 9.80 20.95
C ASN A 126 14.88 9.97 19.45
N ASN A 127 15.59 11.04 19.08
CA ASN A 127 15.97 11.41 17.70
C ASN A 127 16.69 10.29 16.92
N VAL A 128 17.41 9.40 17.61
CA VAL A 128 18.27 8.38 16.98
C VAL A 128 17.46 7.19 16.44
N ALA A 129 16.41 6.76 17.13
CA ALA A 129 15.69 5.54 16.78
C ALA A 129 14.86 5.68 15.49
N ALA A 130 14.18 6.82 15.31
CA ALA A 130 13.45 7.13 14.08
C ALA A 130 14.41 7.31 12.89
N GLN A 131 15.56 7.94 13.11
CA GLN A 131 16.59 8.10 12.08
C GLN A 131 17.21 6.77 11.66
N GLN A 132 17.32 5.77 12.53
CA GLN A 132 17.99 4.50 12.22
C GLN A 132 17.04 3.37 11.80
N SER A 133 15.75 3.64 11.63
CA SER A 133 14.78 2.61 11.26
C SER A 133 15.16 1.93 9.93
N ALA A 134 14.81 0.65 9.78
CA ALA A 134 15.06 -0.09 8.55
C ALA A 134 14.41 0.58 7.33
N ASP A 135 13.24 1.17 7.54
CA ASP A 135 12.47 1.86 6.50
C ASP A 135 13.10 3.20 6.13
N ALA A 136 13.57 3.98 7.11
CA ALA A 136 14.32 5.21 6.85
C ALA A 136 15.61 4.92 6.06
N ARG A 137 16.34 3.86 6.43
CA ARG A 137 17.53 3.42 5.67
C ARG A 137 17.18 3.04 4.24
N ALA A 138 16.11 2.28 4.02
CA ALA A 138 15.66 1.93 2.67
C ALA A 138 15.27 3.16 1.84
N LEU A 139 14.60 4.15 2.44
CA LEU A 139 14.22 5.39 1.75
C LEU A 139 15.44 6.27 1.41
N ARG A 140 16.45 6.34 2.28
CA ARG A 140 17.74 6.98 1.95
C ARG A 140 18.44 6.30 0.78
N THR A 141 18.44 4.97 0.74
CA THR A 141 18.96 4.22 -0.41
C THR A 141 18.16 4.55 -1.69
N SER A 142 16.85 4.77 -1.60
CA SER A 142 16.05 5.22 -2.75
C SER A 142 16.43 6.63 -3.24
N ILE A 143 16.83 7.55 -2.35
CA ILE A 143 17.37 8.87 -2.75
C ILE A 143 18.62 8.68 -3.60
N GLN A 144 19.56 7.86 -3.11
CA GLN A 144 20.86 7.62 -3.77
C GLN A 144 20.70 6.90 -5.11
N THR A 145 19.91 5.83 -5.14
CA THR A 145 19.74 4.99 -6.34
C THR A 145 18.80 5.62 -7.38
N ARG A 146 17.96 6.58 -6.97
CA ARG A 146 16.93 7.24 -7.80
C ARG A 146 15.96 6.28 -8.49
N ARG A 147 15.90 5.03 -8.02
CA ARG A 147 15.07 3.98 -8.60
C ARG A 147 13.58 4.31 -8.37
N PRO A 148 12.72 3.95 -9.33
CA PRO A 148 11.29 4.20 -9.20
C PRO A 148 10.66 3.36 -8.10
N VAL A 149 9.79 3.99 -7.33
CA VAL A 149 8.99 3.42 -6.23
C VAL A 149 7.53 3.38 -6.67
N ARG A 150 6.88 2.20 -6.58
CA ARG A 150 5.43 2.11 -6.79
C ARG A 150 4.68 2.76 -5.63
N VAL A 151 3.75 3.66 -5.93
CA VAL A 151 2.84 4.22 -4.93
C VAL A 151 1.47 3.59 -5.09
N LEU A 152 0.95 3.06 -3.98
CA LEU A 152 -0.44 2.62 -3.87
C LEU A 152 -1.16 3.53 -2.89
N ARG A 153 -2.41 3.87 -3.16
CA ARG A 153 -3.29 4.59 -2.22
C ARG A 153 -4.40 3.66 -1.76
N SER A 154 -4.63 3.59 -0.45
CA SER A 154 -5.75 2.82 0.11
C SER A 154 -6.87 3.72 0.61
N ALA A 155 -8.09 3.22 0.52
CA ALA A 155 -9.29 3.96 0.89
C ALA A 155 -9.26 4.45 2.35
N ALA A 156 -9.79 5.66 2.54
CA ALA A 156 -9.77 6.36 3.81
C ALA A 156 -11.05 6.12 4.64
N SER A 157 -10.92 5.74 5.91
CA SER A 157 -12.04 5.73 6.87
C SER A 157 -12.11 7.05 7.66
N GLY A 158 -13.30 7.52 8.06
CA GLY A 158 -13.45 8.70 8.95
C GLY A 158 -13.73 10.03 8.26
N ARG A 159 -13.10 11.14 8.69
CA ARG A 159 -13.14 12.48 8.04
C ARG A 159 -11.71 13.00 7.87
N ASN A 160 -10.88 12.28 7.12
CA ASN A 160 -9.51 12.70 6.83
C ASN A 160 -9.51 13.77 5.70
N PRO A 161 -8.89 14.96 5.87
CA PRO A 161 -8.79 15.98 4.83
C PRO A 161 -7.93 15.55 3.62
N ASP A 162 -6.99 14.62 3.76
CA ASP A 162 -6.08 14.14 2.69
C ASP A 162 -6.72 13.09 1.76
N ARG A 163 -8.04 12.99 1.79
CA ARG A 163 -8.83 12.03 1.00
C ARG A 163 -8.82 12.26 -0.49
N GLN A 164 -8.45 13.45 -0.94
CA GLN A 164 -8.66 13.86 -2.33
C GLN A 164 -8.05 12.89 -3.35
N TRP A 165 -6.95 12.21 -3.02
CA TRP A 165 -6.29 11.27 -3.93
C TRP A 165 -6.56 9.81 -3.59
N ALA A 166 -7.13 9.51 -2.42
CA ALA A 166 -7.45 8.14 -2.03
C ALA A 166 -8.62 7.58 -2.87
N PRO A 167 -8.62 6.27 -3.22
CA PRO A 167 -9.81 5.64 -3.78
C PRO A 167 -10.94 5.59 -2.74
N SER A 168 -12.19 5.54 -3.18
CA SER A 168 -13.34 5.43 -2.27
C SER A 168 -13.41 4.08 -1.55
N VAL A 169 -12.96 3.00 -2.19
CA VAL A 169 -12.81 1.65 -1.62
C VAL A 169 -11.54 0.96 -2.12
N GLY A 170 -11.07 -0.06 -1.40
CA GLY A 170 -9.91 -0.87 -1.79
C GLY A 170 -8.59 -0.11 -1.85
N ILE A 171 -7.71 -0.52 -2.76
CA ILE A 171 -6.35 -0.01 -2.95
C ILE A 171 -6.09 0.18 -4.43
N ARG A 172 -5.60 1.36 -4.83
CA ARG A 172 -5.28 1.69 -6.22
C ARG A 172 -3.77 1.88 -6.38
N TYR A 173 -3.20 1.31 -7.44
CA TYR A 173 -1.83 1.58 -7.85
C TYR A 173 -1.77 2.87 -8.67
N ASP A 174 -1.09 3.89 -8.16
CA ASP A 174 -1.12 5.25 -8.71
C ASP A 174 0.13 5.61 -9.54
N GLY A 175 0.99 4.61 -9.79
CA GLY A 175 2.15 4.73 -10.66
C GLY A 175 3.47 4.84 -9.90
N LEU A 176 4.49 5.23 -10.63
CA LEU A 176 5.87 5.34 -10.15
C LEU A 176 6.18 6.75 -9.67
N TYR A 177 6.88 6.81 -8.55
CA TYR A 177 7.42 8.01 -7.94
C TYR A 177 8.91 7.83 -7.73
N ARG A 178 9.61 8.93 -7.46
CA ARG A 178 10.99 8.95 -7.03
C ARG A 178 11.09 9.62 -5.67
N VAL A 179 11.87 9.04 -4.77
CA VAL A 179 12.24 9.68 -3.49
C VAL A 179 13.27 10.77 -3.79
N MET A 180 12.94 11.99 -3.39
CA MET A 180 13.70 13.19 -3.76
C MET A 180 14.70 13.55 -2.67
N ASP A 181 14.22 13.70 -1.44
CA ASP A 181 15.02 14.07 -0.28
C ASP A 181 14.39 13.62 1.03
N GLU A 182 15.18 13.76 2.10
CA GLU A 182 14.81 13.54 3.49
C GLU A 182 14.50 14.88 4.15
N LEU A 183 13.46 14.90 4.97
CA LEU A 183 13.01 16.04 5.75
C LEU A 183 12.99 15.64 7.22
N GLN A 184 13.47 16.52 8.08
CA GLN A 184 13.23 16.41 9.50
C GLN A 184 11.89 17.08 9.82
N GLY A 185 11.07 16.40 10.61
CA GLY A 185 9.85 16.97 11.16
C GLY A 185 9.69 16.55 12.61
N ASN A 186 8.79 17.24 13.30
CA ASN A 186 8.39 16.89 14.66
C ASN A 186 6.94 16.41 14.62
N ASN A 187 6.58 15.52 15.53
CA ASN A 187 5.19 15.20 15.81
C ASN A 187 4.56 16.33 16.66
N GLY A 188 3.23 16.31 16.83
CA GLY A 188 2.52 17.27 17.69
C GLY A 188 2.88 17.21 19.19
N GLN A 189 3.76 16.27 19.58
CA GLN A 189 4.23 16.03 20.95
C GLN A 189 5.73 16.33 21.11
N GLY A 190 6.43 16.87 20.09
CA GLY A 190 7.85 17.21 20.13
C GLY A 190 8.83 16.09 19.76
N GLY A 191 8.36 14.87 19.48
CA GLY A 191 9.19 13.75 19.01
C GLY A 191 9.59 13.88 17.55
N THR A 192 10.83 13.52 17.21
CA THR A 192 11.36 13.64 15.84
C THR A 192 10.88 12.52 14.93
N VAL A 193 10.43 12.91 13.74
CA VAL A 193 9.96 12.05 12.67
C VAL A 193 10.79 12.31 11.42
N VAL A 194 11.26 11.24 10.78
CA VAL A 194 11.95 11.35 9.49
C VAL A 194 10.92 11.19 8.38
N LYS A 195 10.81 12.21 7.54
CA LYS A 195 9.90 12.24 6.39
C LYS A 195 10.69 12.27 5.11
N PHE A 196 10.04 11.87 4.02
CA PHE A 196 10.65 11.83 2.71
C PHE A 196 9.72 12.47 1.70
N ARG A 197 10.26 13.33 0.83
CA ARG A 197 9.49 13.87 -0.29
C ARG A 197 9.57 12.93 -1.47
N LEU A 198 8.43 12.56 -2.04
CA LEU A 198 8.35 11.78 -3.27
C LEU A 198 7.69 12.62 -4.36
N ARG A 199 8.16 12.47 -5.60
CA ARG A 199 7.57 13.10 -6.78
C ARG A 199 7.19 12.06 -7.82
N ARG A 200 5.99 12.16 -8.36
CA ARG A 200 5.48 11.28 -9.41
C ARG A 200 6.30 11.44 -10.69
N LEU A 201 6.61 10.33 -11.33
CA LEU A 201 7.26 10.33 -12.64
C LEU A 201 6.25 10.67 -13.74
N GLY A 202 6.71 11.35 -14.79
CA GLY A 202 5.93 11.59 -16.02
C GLY A 202 5.80 10.33 -16.88
N GLY A 203 5.05 10.43 -17.98
CA GLY A 203 4.91 9.34 -18.96
C GLY A 203 3.97 8.20 -18.53
N GLN A 204 3.09 8.46 -17.56
CA GLN A 204 2.09 7.51 -17.06
C GLN A 204 0.74 8.23 -16.98
N THR A 205 -0.37 7.49 -16.95
CA THR A 205 -1.73 8.03 -16.83
C THR A 205 -1.80 9.12 -15.76
N HIS A 206 -2.44 10.26 -16.07
CA HIS A 206 -2.58 11.37 -15.12
C HIS A 206 -3.30 10.94 -13.86
N LEU A 207 -2.82 11.40 -12.70
CA LEU A 207 -3.36 10.97 -11.42
C LEU A 207 -4.82 11.40 -11.22
N ALA A 208 -5.20 12.57 -11.71
CA ALA A 208 -6.59 13.03 -11.71
C ALA A 208 -7.52 12.07 -12.46
N THR A 209 -7.09 11.56 -13.61
CA THR A 209 -7.86 10.53 -14.34
C THR A 209 -8.04 9.28 -13.48
N LEU A 210 -6.97 8.78 -12.84
CA LEU A 210 -7.07 7.61 -11.96
C LEU A 210 -7.98 7.86 -10.74
N ARG A 211 -7.92 9.06 -10.16
CA ARG A 211 -8.79 9.49 -9.06
C ARG A 211 -10.26 9.43 -9.47
N ASP A 212 -10.57 9.92 -10.67
CA ASP A 212 -11.95 10.10 -11.12
C ASP A 212 -12.55 8.80 -11.69
N THR A 213 -11.72 7.86 -12.18
CA THR A 213 -12.22 6.65 -12.86
C THR A 213 -12.02 5.35 -12.08
N VAL A 214 -11.25 5.36 -10.98
CA VAL A 214 -10.94 4.16 -10.20
C VAL A 214 -11.12 4.43 -8.69
N PRO A 215 -11.94 3.65 -7.96
CA PRO A 215 -12.59 2.43 -8.40
C PRO A 215 -13.77 2.70 -9.35
N SER A 216 -13.98 1.79 -10.30
CA SER A 216 -15.18 1.80 -11.13
C SER A 216 -16.43 1.46 -10.32
N PRO A 217 -17.65 1.77 -10.80
CA PRO A 217 -18.88 1.36 -10.13
C PRO A 217 -18.93 -0.14 -9.84
N GLN A 218 -18.44 -0.98 -10.76
CA GLN A 218 -18.37 -2.43 -10.55
C GLN A 218 -17.40 -2.79 -9.42
N GLN A 219 -16.22 -2.17 -9.34
CA GLN A 219 -15.26 -2.42 -8.26
C GLN A 219 -15.80 -2.00 -6.89
N ILE A 220 -16.62 -0.95 -6.84
CA ILE A 220 -17.31 -0.54 -5.61
C ILE A 220 -18.30 -1.61 -5.15
N LEU A 221 -19.14 -2.12 -6.07
CA LEU A 221 -20.09 -3.19 -5.78
C LEU A 221 -19.39 -4.49 -5.36
N ASP A 222 -18.31 -4.82 -6.05
CA ASP A 222 -17.49 -5.99 -5.81
C ASP A 222 -16.82 -5.97 -4.42
N GLU A 223 -16.29 -4.83 -3.99
CA GLU A 223 -15.68 -4.68 -2.65
C GLU A 223 -16.70 -4.95 -1.54
N ALA A 224 -17.92 -4.43 -1.70
CA ALA A 224 -18.99 -4.65 -0.75
C ALA A 224 -19.33 -6.14 -0.59
N ARG A 225 -19.42 -6.88 -1.72
CA ARG A 225 -19.78 -8.30 -1.72
C ARG A 225 -18.69 -9.22 -1.17
N ILE A 226 -17.40 -8.88 -1.33
CA ILE A 226 -16.32 -9.66 -0.72
C ILE A 226 -16.47 -9.71 0.82
N ARG A 227 -17.01 -8.66 1.45
CA ARG A 227 -17.21 -8.61 2.90
C ARG A 227 -18.24 -9.61 3.39
N ASP A 228 -19.21 -9.94 2.54
CA ASP A 228 -20.27 -10.91 2.83
C ASP A 228 -19.82 -12.36 2.56
N LEU A 229 -18.65 -12.53 1.93
CA LEU A 229 -18.05 -13.80 1.50
C LEU A 229 -18.93 -14.63 0.54
N TYR A 230 -20.01 -14.06 0.01
CA TYR A 230 -20.93 -14.65 -0.98
C TYR A 230 -21.48 -13.57 -1.91
#